data_AF-A0A2N5RGA2-F1
#
_entry.id   AF-A0A2N5RGA2-F1
#
_cell.length_a   1.000
_cell.length_b   1.000
_cell.length_c   1.000
_cell.angle_alpha   90.00
_cell.angle_beta   90.00
_cell.angle_gamma   90.00
#
_symmetry.space_group_name_H-M   'P 1'
#
loop_
_entity.id
_entity.type
_entity.pdbx_description
1 polymer ?
#
loop_
_entity_poly.entity_id
_entity_poly.type
_entity_poly.pdbx_seq_one_letter_code
_entity_poly.pdbx_strand_id
1 'polypeptide(L)'
;MRKVVLRSRQDNREIVLEEGENLFQLAEEYQKYFKYRILAAKVNNRIVELFRTPDRSGELDFIDLTDPDGLRIYQRGLVFLASLAVRKLNPNWKLKVLHSLGKGIYCEIYEKDRLIVPDSQQVLSIKEKMEELVQKDLPIEKKTFYKDEAREILSKEGLEKTVRLFKYRKKRTVKLYHCDGFWAYFYGYLPPSTGRIDIFDVQPYNQGIVLVHPDPKTGDLPTIHMPKLSRVFLEYARWLSVLEIEYVSDLNDIIAHGEREVSELMLLSEALHEKKVSDIADEIAKDRRRRLVLIAGPSSSGKTTFAKRLSLQLRVNGLKPVAISLDDYFVDREKTPRDENGNYDFDSIEALDIDLFNRHLQDLLAGKEVTLPKFNFKIGKRMKGPTLKLEKDNIIIVEGIHGLNEQLTASIPREQKFKIYVSALTHLNIDDHNRVTTTDTRLLRRIVRDYKFRGHTAYDTLKMWPNVRRGEERNIFPYQEEADTMFNSALVYEIPVLRIFAEPLLVQVPEDTPEYSEALRLLKLLDFFLPITNIEDIPDKSILREFIGRSIFKY
;
A
#
# COMPACT_ATOMS: atom_id res chain seq x y z
N MET A 1 -10.99 -43.64 0.67
CA MET A 1 -10.22 -42.49 0.13
C MET A 1 -11.16 -41.34 -0.08
N ARG A 2 -10.83 -40.16 0.44
CA ARG A 2 -11.67 -38.97 0.33
C ARG A 2 -11.49 -38.37 -1.06
N LYS A 3 -12.50 -38.48 -1.92
CA LYS A 3 -12.49 -37.85 -3.25
C LYS A 3 -12.85 -36.37 -3.12
N VAL A 4 -12.10 -35.52 -3.83
CA VAL A 4 -12.35 -34.08 -3.91
C VAL A 4 -12.85 -33.79 -5.32
N VAL A 5 -14.04 -33.19 -5.41
CA VAL A 5 -14.67 -32.86 -6.68
C VAL A 5 -14.60 -31.36 -6.89
N LEU A 6 -13.87 -30.94 -7.90
CA LEU A 6 -13.67 -29.54 -8.24
C LEU A 6 -14.39 -29.21 -9.55
N ARG A 7 -14.98 -28.02 -9.63
CA ARG A 7 -15.54 -27.49 -10.86
C ARG A 7 -14.74 -26.29 -11.31
N SER A 8 -14.09 -26.40 -12.47
CA SER A 8 -13.28 -25.33 -13.03
C SER A 8 -14.15 -24.15 -13.47
N ARG A 9 -13.76 -22.92 -13.10
CA ARG A 9 -14.42 -21.69 -13.56
C ARG A 9 -14.06 -21.34 -15.01
N GLN A 10 -12.98 -21.88 -15.55
CA GLN A 10 -12.52 -21.63 -16.92
C GLN A 10 -13.40 -22.30 -17.97
N ASP A 11 -13.81 -23.54 -17.75
CA ASP A 11 -14.48 -24.40 -18.73
C ASP A 11 -15.67 -25.18 -18.17
N ASN A 12 -16.05 -24.97 -16.91
CA ASN A 12 -17.11 -25.69 -16.20
C ASN A 12 -16.89 -27.20 -16.07
N ARG A 13 -15.69 -27.71 -16.36
CA ARG A 13 -15.37 -29.14 -16.25
C ARG A 13 -15.34 -29.57 -14.79
N GLU A 14 -15.91 -30.74 -14.53
CA GLU A 14 -15.76 -31.43 -13.26
C GLU A 14 -14.45 -32.24 -13.25
N ILE A 15 -13.65 -32.02 -12.21
CA ILE A 15 -12.34 -32.62 -12.00
C ILE A 15 -12.40 -33.37 -10.66
N VAL A 16 -12.13 -34.67 -10.70
CA VAL A 16 -12.09 -35.51 -9.51
C VAL A 16 -10.63 -35.72 -9.15
N LEU A 17 -10.24 -35.30 -7.96
CA LEU A 17 -8.91 -35.53 -7.39
C LEU A 17 -8.99 -36.60 -6.31
N GLU A 18 -8.06 -37.54 -6.38
CA GLU A 18 -7.82 -38.55 -5.36
C GLU A 18 -6.80 -38.08 -4.31
N GLU A 19 -6.76 -38.78 -3.18
CA GLU A 19 -5.87 -38.44 -2.07
C GLU A 19 -4.41 -38.61 -2.49
N GLY A 20 -3.64 -37.52 -2.45
CA GLY A 20 -2.24 -37.48 -2.89
C GLY A 20 -2.04 -36.85 -4.28
N GLU A 21 -3.10 -36.67 -5.08
CA GLU A 21 -3.02 -35.91 -6.33
C GLU A 21 -2.89 -34.41 -6.05
N ASN A 22 -2.09 -33.71 -6.84
CA ASN A 22 -1.87 -32.27 -6.68
C ASN A 22 -2.37 -31.51 -7.91
N LEU A 23 -2.52 -30.20 -7.75
CA LEU A 23 -3.01 -29.31 -8.81
C LEU A 23 -1.94 -28.95 -9.85
N PHE A 24 -0.71 -29.46 -9.74
CA PHE A 24 0.39 -29.05 -10.60
C PHE A 24 0.21 -29.55 -12.03
N GLN A 25 -0.12 -30.84 -12.21
CA GLN A 25 -0.39 -31.41 -13.54
C GLN A 25 -1.61 -30.74 -14.18
N LEU A 26 -2.64 -30.47 -13.39
CA LEU A 26 -3.83 -29.76 -13.83
C LEU A 26 -3.52 -28.31 -14.23
N ALA A 27 -2.66 -27.61 -13.49
CA ALA A 27 -2.24 -26.27 -13.86
C ALA A 27 -1.55 -26.23 -15.23
N GLU A 28 -0.69 -27.22 -15.54
CA GLU A 28 -0.07 -27.32 -16.87
C GLU A 28 -1.11 -27.50 -17.99
N GLU A 29 -2.17 -28.30 -17.77
CA GLU A 29 -3.27 -28.46 -18.73
C GLU A 29 -4.03 -27.14 -18.98
N TYR A 30 -4.23 -26.35 -17.93
CA TYR A 30 -4.97 -25.09 -17.96
C TYR A 30 -4.10 -23.88 -18.34
N GLN A 31 -2.78 -24.03 -18.43
CA GLN A 31 -1.84 -22.94 -18.72
C GLN A 31 -2.18 -22.19 -20.03
N LYS A 32 -2.79 -22.86 -21.01
CA LYS A 32 -3.27 -22.28 -22.28
C LYS A 32 -4.31 -21.16 -22.13
N TYR A 33 -4.99 -21.08 -20.99
CA TYR A 33 -5.99 -20.03 -20.71
C TYR A 33 -5.39 -18.79 -20.04
N PHE A 34 -4.12 -18.83 -19.66
CA PHE A 34 -3.46 -17.80 -18.85
C PHE A 34 -2.32 -17.15 -19.62
N LYS A 35 -2.15 -15.84 -19.40
CA LYS A 35 -1.11 -15.05 -20.07
C LYS A 35 0.27 -15.37 -19.49
N TYR A 36 0.34 -15.57 -18.18
CA TYR A 36 1.58 -15.88 -17.47
C TYR A 36 1.52 -17.26 -16.82
N ARG A 37 2.68 -17.76 -16.37
CA ARG A 37 2.77 -19.04 -15.66
C ARG A 37 1.84 -19.05 -14.44
N ILE A 38 1.05 -20.11 -14.30
CA ILE A 38 0.14 -20.29 -13.16
C ILE A 38 0.98 -20.52 -11.89
N LEU A 39 0.67 -19.74 -10.85
CA LEU A 39 1.42 -19.71 -9.59
C LEU A 39 0.70 -20.48 -8.47
N ALA A 40 -0.63 -20.46 -8.48
CA ALA A 40 -1.48 -21.05 -7.44
C ALA A 40 -2.90 -21.25 -7.96
N ALA A 41 -3.79 -21.73 -7.09
CA ALA A 41 -5.21 -21.86 -7.38
C ALA A 41 -6.06 -21.25 -6.24
N LYS A 42 -7.33 -20.95 -6.51
CA LYS A 42 -8.37 -20.67 -5.51
C LYS A 42 -9.36 -21.83 -5.52
N VAL A 43 -9.65 -22.38 -4.35
CA VAL A 43 -10.76 -23.31 -4.14
C VAL A 43 -11.75 -22.67 -3.19
N ASN A 44 -12.98 -22.42 -3.65
CA ASN A 44 -14.00 -21.66 -2.92
C ASN A 44 -13.43 -20.33 -2.36
N ASN A 45 -12.83 -19.53 -3.24
CA ASN A 45 -12.19 -18.23 -2.92
C ASN A 45 -11.01 -18.30 -1.92
N ARG A 46 -10.50 -19.50 -1.56
CA ARG A 46 -9.31 -19.67 -0.71
C ARG A 46 -8.11 -20.10 -1.54
N ILE A 47 -6.98 -19.40 -1.39
CA ILE A 47 -5.75 -19.75 -2.11
C ILE A 47 -5.20 -21.10 -1.62
N VAL A 48 -4.90 -21.97 -2.58
CA VAL A 48 -4.28 -23.30 -2.44
C VAL A 48 -3.02 -23.35 -3.32
N GLU A 49 -1.97 -23.98 -2.81
CA GLU A 49 -0.71 -24.19 -3.54
C GLU A 49 -0.86 -25.35 -4.53
N LEU A 50 -0.17 -25.26 -5.67
CA LEU A 50 -0.28 -26.26 -6.73
C LEU A 50 0.21 -27.65 -6.30
N PHE A 51 1.17 -27.73 -5.38
CA PHE A 51 1.73 -28.99 -4.86
C PHE A 51 0.90 -29.63 -3.73
N ARG A 52 -0.33 -29.17 -3.48
CA ARG A 52 -1.22 -29.73 -2.46
C ARG A 52 -2.55 -30.22 -3.06
N THR A 53 -3.06 -31.32 -2.54
CA THR A 53 -4.46 -31.71 -2.71
C THR A 53 -5.35 -30.74 -1.91
N PRO A 54 -6.40 -30.14 -2.50
CA PRO A 54 -7.39 -29.38 -1.74
C PRO A 54 -8.10 -30.25 -0.71
N ASP A 55 -8.54 -29.66 0.41
CA ASP A 55 -9.20 -30.39 1.50
C ASP A 55 -10.74 -30.44 1.37
N ARG A 56 -11.29 -29.76 0.34
CA ARG A 56 -12.73 -29.60 0.10
C ARG A 56 -13.04 -29.56 -1.39
N SER A 57 -14.19 -30.11 -1.75
CA SER A 57 -14.82 -29.95 -3.07
C SER A 57 -15.33 -28.52 -3.26
N GLY A 58 -15.52 -28.11 -4.52
CA GLY A 58 -16.11 -26.80 -4.85
C GLY A 58 -15.58 -26.19 -6.13
N GLU A 59 -15.60 -24.87 -6.21
CA GLU A 59 -15.16 -24.16 -7.42
C GLU A 59 -13.65 -23.97 -7.42
N LEU A 60 -13.03 -24.25 -8.56
CA LEU A 60 -11.59 -24.10 -8.82
C LEU A 60 -11.36 -22.94 -9.80
N ASP A 61 -10.41 -22.09 -9.44
CA ASP A 61 -9.89 -21.03 -10.29
C ASP A 61 -8.36 -21.04 -10.22
N PHE A 62 -7.66 -20.78 -11.32
CA PHE A 62 -6.20 -20.69 -11.33
C PHE A 62 -5.74 -19.23 -11.25
N ILE A 63 -4.55 -19.02 -10.70
CA ILE A 63 -4.00 -17.70 -10.42
C ILE A 63 -2.67 -17.54 -11.17
N ASP A 64 -2.60 -16.59 -12.10
CA ASP A 64 -1.36 -16.12 -12.71
C ASP A 64 -1.04 -14.68 -12.26
N LEU A 65 0.00 -14.08 -12.85
CA LEU A 65 0.44 -12.71 -12.55
C LEU A 65 -0.63 -11.62 -12.75
N THR A 66 -1.68 -11.87 -13.55
CA THR A 66 -2.75 -10.88 -13.81
C THR A 66 -3.71 -10.73 -12.64
N ASP A 67 -3.82 -11.75 -11.79
CA ASP A 67 -4.62 -11.69 -10.57
C ASP A 67 -3.85 -10.95 -9.45
N PRO A 68 -4.49 -10.05 -8.68
CA PRO A 68 -3.84 -9.36 -7.56
C PRO A 68 -3.20 -10.29 -6.52
N ASP A 69 -3.79 -11.46 -6.25
CA ASP A 69 -3.19 -12.48 -5.40
C ASP A 69 -1.96 -13.10 -6.06
N GLY A 70 -2.02 -13.36 -7.37
CA GLY A 70 -0.89 -13.87 -8.15
C GLY A 70 0.29 -12.91 -8.17
N LEU A 71 0.05 -11.61 -8.39
CA LEU A 71 1.10 -10.60 -8.31
C LEU A 71 1.78 -10.59 -6.92
N ARG A 72 1.03 -10.75 -5.83
CA ARG A 72 1.61 -10.81 -4.48
C ARG A 72 2.38 -12.10 -4.23
N ILE A 73 1.93 -13.23 -4.78
CA ILE A 73 2.65 -14.50 -4.73
C ILE A 73 3.99 -14.33 -5.46
N TYR A 74 3.94 -13.76 -6.66
CA TYR A 74 5.11 -13.50 -7.47
C TYR A 74 6.11 -12.55 -6.80
N GLN A 75 5.64 -11.41 -6.25
CA GLN A 75 6.49 -10.47 -5.52
C GLN A 75 7.20 -11.12 -4.32
N ARG A 76 6.51 -11.98 -3.56
CA ARG A 76 7.15 -12.73 -2.47
C ARG A 76 8.14 -13.76 -2.99
N GLY A 77 7.81 -14.45 -4.09
CA GLY A 77 8.73 -15.33 -4.80
C GLY A 77 10.00 -14.60 -5.22
N LEU A 78 9.87 -13.40 -5.78
CA LEU A 78 10.99 -12.56 -6.21
C LEU A 78 11.90 -12.19 -5.04
N VAL A 79 11.33 -11.80 -3.88
CA VAL A 79 12.10 -11.55 -2.66
C VAL A 79 12.79 -12.83 -2.17
N PHE A 80 12.11 -13.97 -2.16
CA PHE A 80 12.68 -15.25 -1.78
C PHE A 80 13.86 -15.65 -2.69
N LEU A 81 13.68 -15.54 -4.01
CA LEU A 81 14.70 -15.84 -5.02
C LEU A 81 15.92 -14.92 -4.87
N ALA A 82 15.71 -13.62 -4.68
CA ALA A 82 16.79 -12.66 -4.45
C ALA A 82 17.53 -12.95 -3.15
N SER A 83 16.83 -13.30 -2.07
CA SER A 83 17.43 -13.66 -0.79
C SER A 83 18.30 -14.92 -0.91
N LEU A 84 17.81 -15.93 -1.63
CA LEU A 84 18.57 -17.14 -1.96
C LEU A 84 19.81 -16.81 -2.80
N ALA A 85 19.66 -15.99 -3.85
CA ALA A 85 20.76 -15.61 -4.74
C ALA A 85 21.87 -14.84 -4.01
N VAL A 86 21.50 -13.82 -3.23
CA VAL A 86 22.44 -13.03 -2.41
C VAL A 86 23.23 -13.93 -1.46
N ARG A 87 22.57 -14.87 -0.80
CA ARG A 87 23.23 -15.82 0.10
C ARG A 87 24.13 -16.83 -0.62
N LYS A 88 23.76 -17.25 -1.84
CA LYS A 88 24.60 -18.15 -2.66
C LYS A 88 25.87 -17.45 -3.16
N LEU A 89 25.82 -16.13 -3.35
CA LEU A 89 27.00 -15.33 -3.69
C LEU A 89 27.90 -15.08 -2.49
N ASN A 90 27.31 -14.77 -1.33
CA ASN A 90 28.04 -14.65 -0.08
C ASN A 90 27.17 -15.14 1.09
N PRO A 91 27.58 -16.22 1.80
CA PRO A 91 26.80 -16.77 2.92
C PRO A 91 26.55 -15.79 4.08
N ASN A 92 27.34 -14.72 4.21
CA ASN A 92 27.18 -13.72 5.26
C ASN A 92 26.23 -12.57 4.86
N TRP A 93 25.86 -12.47 3.58
CA TRP A 93 24.97 -11.42 3.11
C TRP A 93 23.51 -11.77 3.39
N LYS A 94 22.76 -10.77 3.86
CA LYS A 94 21.33 -10.82 4.11
C LYS A 94 20.63 -9.74 3.30
N LEU A 95 19.53 -10.11 2.66
CA LEU A 95 18.68 -9.15 1.95
C LEU A 95 17.62 -8.61 2.91
N LYS A 96 17.55 -7.30 3.05
CA LYS A 96 16.51 -6.61 3.81
C LYS A 96 15.60 -5.83 2.86
N VAL A 97 14.31 -6.12 2.89
CA VAL A 97 13.27 -5.41 2.15
C VAL A 97 12.86 -4.18 2.95
N LEU A 98 12.84 -3.02 2.29
CA LEU A 98 12.43 -1.77 2.93
C LEU A 98 11.04 -1.33 2.43
N HIS A 99 10.91 -0.98 1.15
CA HIS A 99 9.68 -0.36 0.63
C HIS A 99 9.46 -0.61 -0.88
N SER A 100 8.29 -0.22 -1.39
CA SER A 100 7.98 -0.26 -2.83
C SER A 100 8.23 1.07 -3.50
N LEU A 101 8.76 1.02 -4.72
CA LEU A 101 8.96 2.15 -5.62
C LEU A 101 8.33 1.81 -6.97
N GLY A 102 7.08 2.21 -7.18
CA GLY A 102 6.32 1.85 -8.39
C GLY A 102 6.17 0.32 -8.51
N LYS A 103 6.72 -0.25 -9.58
CA LYS A 103 6.77 -1.71 -9.84
C LYS A 103 8.06 -2.38 -9.32
N GLY A 104 8.79 -1.67 -8.46
CA GLY A 104 10.02 -2.12 -7.82
C GLY A 104 9.86 -2.35 -6.32
N ILE A 105 10.66 -3.26 -5.78
CA ILE A 105 10.84 -3.50 -4.34
C ILE A 105 12.27 -3.10 -3.99
N TYR A 106 12.43 -2.03 -3.21
CA TYR A 106 13.73 -1.57 -2.74
C TYR A 106 14.23 -2.45 -1.61
N CYS A 107 15.45 -2.95 -1.79
CA CYS A 107 16.14 -3.80 -0.85
C CYS A 107 17.56 -3.30 -0.61
N GLU A 108 18.04 -3.57 0.59
CA GLU A 108 19.41 -3.32 1.01
C GLU A 108 20.07 -4.65 1.37
N ILE A 109 21.41 -4.71 1.24
CA ILE A 109 22.18 -5.90 1.55
C ILE A 109 23.01 -5.60 2.80
N TYR A 110 22.95 -6.49 3.78
CA TYR A 110 23.67 -6.35 5.04
C TYR A 110 24.61 -7.52 5.25
N GLU A 111 25.79 -7.24 5.81
CA GLU A 111 26.65 -8.22 6.43
C GLU A 111 26.66 -7.93 7.94
N LYS A 112 25.99 -8.80 8.72
CA LYS A 112 25.62 -8.50 10.11
C LYS A 112 24.83 -7.18 10.17
N ASP A 113 25.30 -6.17 10.90
CA ASP A 113 24.66 -4.86 11.02
C ASP A 113 25.24 -3.82 10.04
N ARG A 114 26.19 -4.21 9.18
CA ARG A 114 26.83 -3.30 8.22
C ARG A 114 26.10 -3.33 6.88
N LEU A 115 25.64 -2.16 6.44
CA LEU A 115 25.13 -1.96 5.09
C LEU A 115 26.25 -2.16 4.06
N ILE A 116 25.98 -3.01 3.07
CA ILE A 116 26.81 -3.24 1.90
C ILE A 116 26.16 -2.52 0.72
N VAL A 117 26.88 -1.54 0.17
CA VAL A 117 26.46 -0.84 -1.05
C VAL A 117 27.02 -1.61 -2.24
N PRO A 118 26.18 -2.33 -3.01
CA PRO A 118 26.67 -3.14 -4.12
C PRO A 118 27.11 -2.24 -5.28
N ASP A 119 28.28 -2.53 -5.85
CA ASP A 119 28.70 -1.91 -7.11
C ASP A 119 27.94 -2.51 -8.32
N SER A 120 28.11 -1.92 -9.49
CA SER A 120 27.42 -2.38 -10.72
C SER A 120 27.70 -3.85 -11.07
N GLN A 121 28.90 -4.35 -10.76
CA GLN A 121 29.26 -5.74 -11.03
C GLN A 121 28.57 -6.69 -10.05
N GLN A 122 28.49 -6.32 -8.76
CA GLN A 122 27.78 -7.08 -7.75
C GLN A 122 26.27 -7.14 -8.03
N VAL A 123 25.67 -6.04 -8.47
CA VAL A 123 24.26 -6.04 -8.89
C VAL A 123 24.03 -6.98 -10.07
N LEU A 124 24.92 -6.94 -11.08
CA LEU A 124 24.86 -7.86 -12.21
C LEU A 124 25.00 -9.32 -11.76
N SER A 125 25.96 -9.64 -10.87
CA SER A 125 26.13 -10.99 -10.36
C SER A 125 24.93 -11.50 -9.56
N ILE A 126 24.23 -10.63 -8.82
CA ILE A 126 22.96 -10.98 -8.16
C ILE A 126 21.90 -11.36 -9.20
N LYS A 127 21.75 -10.55 -10.24
CA LYS A 127 20.82 -10.82 -11.35
C LYS A 127 21.12 -12.16 -12.03
N GLU A 128 22.37 -12.36 -12.45
CA GLU A 128 22.82 -13.60 -13.10
C GLU A 128 22.59 -14.83 -12.22
N LYS A 129 22.85 -14.70 -10.90
CA LYS A 129 22.58 -15.79 -9.96
C LYS A 129 21.08 -16.09 -9.82
N MET A 130 20.23 -15.08 -9.82
CA MET A 130 18.77 -15.28 -9.83
C MET A 130 18.33 -15.98 -11.12
N GLU A 131 18.83 -15.57 -12.28
CA GLU A 131 18.53 -16.19 -13.58
C GLU A 131 18.99 -17.66 -13.63
N GLU A 132 20.18 -17.97 -13.11
CA GLU A 132 20.67 -19.35 -12.96
C GLU A 132 19.72 -20.21 -12.12
N LEU A 133 19.24 -19.68 -10.99
CA LEU A 133 18.32 -20.37 -10.10
C LEU A 133 16.95 -20.58 -10.75
N VAL A 134 16.47 -19.64 -11.58
CA VAL A 134 15.24 -19.81 -12.38
C VAL A 134 15.40 -20.92 -13.40
N GLN A 135 16.53 -20.96 -14.13
CA GLN A 135 16.80 -22.01 -15.13
C GLN A 135 16.85 -23.41 -14.52
N LYS A 136 17.29 -23.53 -13.26
CA LYS A 136 17.31 -24.79 -12.52
C LYS A 136 15.92 -25.29 -12.08
N ASP A 137 14.90 -24.43 -12.12
CA ASP A 137 13.51 -24.72 -11.74
C ASP A 137 13.37 -25.53 -10.43
N LEU A 138 14.04 -25.05 -9.38
CA LEU A 138 14.13 -25.75 -8.11
C LEU A 138 12.78 -25.68 -7.37
N PRO A 139 12.29 -26.79 -6.81
CA PRO A 139 11.04 -26.79 -6.05
C PRO A 139 11.16 -25.94 -4.77
N ILE A 140 10.11 -25.19 -4.47
CA ILE A 140 9.98 -24.41 -3.23
C ILE A 140 9.05 -25.18 -2.29
N GLU A 141 9.64 -25.91 -1.34
CA GLU A 141 8.91 -26.75 -0.40
C GLU A 141 8.35 -25.93 0.76
N LYS A 142 7.15 -26.28 1.25
CA LYS A 142 6.59 -25.70 2.48
C LYS A 142 6.39 -26.75 3.56
N LYS A 143 7.07 -26.57 4.70
CA LYS A 143 6.94 -27.46 5.87
C LYS A 143 6.36 -26.71 7.07
N THR A 144 5.65 -27.45 7.92
CA THR A 144 5.04 -26.91 9.14
C THR A 144 5.87 -27.38 10.32
N PHE A 145 6.24 -26.46 11.19
CA PHE A 145 7.07 -26.71 12.37
C PHE A 145 6.39 -26.17 13.63
N TYR A 146 6.72 -26.75 14.78
CA TYR A 146 6.47 -26.07 16.04
C TYR A 146 7.36 -24.82 16.14
N LYS A 147 6.93 -23.84 16.93
CA LYS A 147 7.68 -22.59 17.06
C LYS A 147 9.11 -22.82 17.51
N ASP A 148 9.36 -23.68 18.48
CA ASP A 148 10.71 -23.89 19.04
C ASP A 148 11.68 -24.43 17.97
N GLU A 149 11.25 -25.45 17.21
CA GLU A 149 11.99 -25.97 16.05
C GLU A 149 12.23 -24.90 14.97
N ALA A 150 11.20 -24.11 14.66
CA ALA A 150 11.30 -23.04 13.67
C ALA A 150 12.28 -21.94 14.11
N ARG A 151 12.38 -21.66 15.43
CA ARG A 151 13.36 -20.71 15.96
C ARG A 151 14.78 -21.19 15.76
N GLU A 152 15.05 -22.48 16.01
CA GLU A 152 16.38 -23.05 15.79
C GLU A 152 16.78 -23.02 14.32
N ILE A 153 15.85 -23.37 13.41
CA ILE A 153 16.09 -23.32 11.96
C ILE A 153 16.42 -21.89 11.54
N LEU A 154 15.54 -20.93 11.84
CA LEU A 154 15.71 -19.54 11.39
C LEU A 154 16.90 -18.83 12.04
N SER A 155 17.28 -19.19 13.27
CA SER A 155 18.47 -18.62 13.91
C SER A 155 19.75 -19.08 13.19
N LYS A 156 19.82 -20.32 12.69
CA LYS A 156 20.95 -20.80 11.86
C LYS A 156 21.04 -20.06 10.53
N GLU A 157 19.91 -19.58 10.03
CA GLU A 157 19.82 -18.74 8.83
C GLU A 157 20.15 -17.26 9.11
N GLY A 158 20.36 -16.88 10.37
CA GLY A 158 20.56 -15.49 10.77
C GLY A 158 19.28 -14.64 10.62
N LEU A 159 18.10 -15.23 10.82
CA LEU A 159 16.82 -14.54 10.74
C LEU A 159 16.24 -14.28 12.15
N GLU A 160 17.05 -13.70 13.03
CA GLU A 160 16.70 -13.48 14.45
C GLU A 160 15.51 -12.52 14.61
N LYS A 161 15.37 -11.54 13.70
CA LYS A 161 14.23 -10.60 13.71
C LYS A 161 12.91 -11.32 13.43
N THR A 162 12.89 -12.26 12.48
CA THR A 162 11.74 -13.14 12.24
C THR A 162 11.43 -14.01 13.47
N VAL A 163 12.46 -14.54 14.14
CA VAL A 163 12.29 -15.37 15.35
C VAL A 163 11.57 -14.61 16.47
N ARG A 164 11.90 -13.33 16.67
CA ARG A 164 11.25 -12.47 17.68
C ARG A 164 9.75 -12.32 17.44
N LEU A 165 9.30 -12.30 16.17
CA LEU A 165 7.87 -12.20 15.85
C LEU A 165 7.04 -13.34 16.46
N PHE A 166 7.60 -14.54 16.57
CA PHE A 166 6.86 -15.72 17.02
C PHE A 166 6.40 -15.61 18.48
N LYS A 167 6.98 -14.70 19.28
CA LYS A 167 6.59 -14.40 20.66
C LYS A 167 5.09 -14.09 20.77
N TYR A 168 4.57 -13.24 19.88
CA TYR A 168 3.19 -12.72 19.94
C TYR A 168 2.17 -13.46 19.06
N ARG A 169 2.63 -14.41 18.24
CA ARG A 169 1.75 -15.18 17.36
C ARG A 169 0.87 -16.13 18.18
N LYS A 170 -0.45 -16.18 17.92
CA LYS A 170 -1.36 -17.08 18.68
C LYS A 170 -1.18 -18.57 18.34
N LYS A 171 -0.83 -18.89 17.09
CA LYS A 171 -0.71 -20.28 16.62
C LYS A 171 0.52 -20.97 17.22
N ARG A 172 0.43 -22.27 17.53
CA ARG A 172 1.56 -23.09 18.03
C ARG A 172 2.57 -23.47 16.94
N THR A 173 2.13 -23.50 15.69
CA THR A 173 2.93 -23.88 14.53
C THR A 173 3.10 -22.72 13.56
N VAL A 174 4.20 -22.76 12.81
CA VAL A 174 4.51 -21.84 11.72
C VAL A 174 4.87 -22.64 10.47
N LYS A 175 4.78 -21.99 9.32
CA LYS A 175 5.14 -22.59 8.03
C LYS A 175 6.41 -21.92 7.53
N LEU A 176 7.42 -22.72 7.21
CA LEU A 176 8.66 -22.25 6.61
C LEU A 176 8.75 -22.78 5.17
N TYR A 177 9.38 -21.98 4.32
CA TYR A 177 9.69 -22.33 2.95
C TYR A 177 11.16 -22.73 2.82
N HIS A 178 11.42 -23.75 2.02
CA HIS A 178 12.75 -24.30 1.78
C HIS A 178 13.04 -24.45 0.29
N CYS A 179 14.22 -24.02 -0.12
CA CYS A 179 14.75 -24.27 -1.45
C CYS A 179 16.27 -24.28 -1.39
N ASP A 180 16.90 -25.32 -1.95
CA ASP A 180 18.36 -25.41 -2.13
C ASP A 180 19.21 -25.08 -0.86
N GLY A 181 18.77 -25.59 0.29
CA GLY A 181 19.44 -25.42 1.58
C GLY A 181 19.14 -24.11 2.31
N PHE A 182 18.29 -23.24 1.76
CA PHE A 182 17.85 -21.99 2.38
C PHE A 182 16.47 -22.14 2.99
N TRP A 183 16.31 -21.67 4.24
CA TRP A 183 15.03 -21.64 4.94
C TRP A 183 14.59 -20.19 5.19
N ALA A 184 13.33 -19.89 4.88
CA ALA A 184 12.77 -18.57 5.15
C ALA A 184 11.31 -18.64 5.61
N TYR A 185 10.91 -17.64 6.39
CA TYR A 185 9.51 -17.42 6.74
C TYR A 185 8.85 -16.45 5.78
N PHE A 186 7.68 -16.83 5.25
CA PHE A 186 6.78 -15.93 4.54
C PHE A 186 5.36 -16.16 5.03
N TYR A 187 4.63 -15.10 5.38
CA TYR A 187 3.26 -15.22 5.90
C TYR A 187 2.22 -15.48 4.80
N GLY A 188 2.60 -15.26 3.54
CA GLY A 188 1.79 -15.51 2.35
C GLY A 188 2.20 -16.79 1.62
N TYR A 189 1.70 -16.93 0.39
CA TYR A 189 2.04 -18.04 -0.50
C TYR A 189 3.23 -17.66 -1.38
N LEU A 190 4.05 -18.64 -1.74
CA LEU A 190 5.14 -18.51 -2.72
C LEU A 190 4.81 -19.30 -4.00
N PRO A 191 5.43 -18.97 -5.14
CA PRO A 191 5.42 -19.82 -6.33
C PRO A 191 5.89 -21.24 -6.01
N PRO A 192 5.47 -22.25 -6.76
CA PRO A 192 5.80 -23.66 -6.49
C PRO A 192 7.27 -24.00 -6.78
N SER A 193 7.95 -23.22 -7.61
CA SER A 193 9.34 -23.42 -7.99
C SER A 193 9.99 -22.10 -8.39
N THR A 194 11.33 -22.06 -8.44
CA THR A 194 12.09 -20.90 -8.89
C THR A 194 11.83 -20.59 -10.36
N GLY A 195 11.58 -21.60 -11.21
CA GLY A 195 11.32 -21.40 -12.64
C GLY A 195 9.98 -20.74 -12.97
N ARG A 196 9.13 -20.47 -11.97
CA ARG A 196 7.92 -19.65 -12.11
C ARG A 196 8.12 -18.18 -11.73
N ILE A 197 9.36 -17.76 -11.56
CA ILE A 197 9.77 -16.37 -11.25
C ILE A 197 10.68 -15.90 -12.39
N ASP A 198 10.20 -16.04 -13.63
CA ASP A 198 10.99 -15.97 -14.87
C ASP A 198 11.08 -14.56 -15.50
N ILE A 199 10.29 -13.61 -15.00
CA ILE A 199 10.24 -12.23 -15.52
C ILE A 199 10.60 -11.26 -14.38
N PHE A 200 11.82 -10.74 -14.37
CA PHE A 200 12.26 -9.73 -13.41
C PHE A 200 13.48 -8.95 -13.91
N ASP A 201 13.80 -7.87 -13.21
CA ASP A 201 15.08 -7.18 -13.35
C ASP A 201 15.64 -6.80 -11.95
N VAL A 202 16.94 -6.57 -11.89
CA VAL A 202 17.63 -6.08 -10.68
C VAL A 202 18.39 -4.82 -11.05
N GLN A 203 17.96 -3.69 -10.50
CA GLN A 203 18.52 -2.37 -10.83
C GLN A 203 19.30 -1.81 -9.62
N PRO A 204 20.47 -1.19 -9.82
CA PRO A 204 21.11 -0.43 -8.75
C PRO A 204 20.25 0.78 -8.38
N TYR A 205 20.10 1.06 -7.10
CA TYR A 205 19.31 2.21 -6.65
C TYR A 205 19.80 2.75 -5.30
N ASN A 206 20.18 4.02 -5.26
CA ASN A 206 20.77 4.64 -4.07
C ASN A 206 21.90 3.78 -3.46
N GLN A 207 21.72 3.26 -2.24
CA GLN A 207 22.68 2.45 -1.51
C GLN A 207 22.39 0.94 -1.57
N GLY A 208 21.43 0.52 -2.40
CA GLY A 208 20.98 -0.87 -2.49
C GLY A 208 20.55 -1.24 -3.90
N ILE A 209 19.56 -2.12 -3.98
CA ILE A 209 19.00 -2.62 -5.24
C ILE A 209 17.49 -2.47 -5.27
N VAL A 210 16.92 -2.48 -6.47
CA VAL A 210 15.49 -2.60 -6.69
C VAL A 210 15.21 -3.87 -7.48
N LEU A 211 14.40 -4.75 -6.88
CA LEU A 211 13.84 -5.92 -7.56
C LEU A 211 12.61 -5.46 -8.35
N VAL A 212 12.69 -5.48 -9.67
CA VAL A 212 11.62 -5.05 -10.57
C VAL A 212 10.80 -6.26 -10.99
N HIS A 213 9.49 -6.18 -10.77
CA HIS A 213 8.53 -7.16 -11.25
C HIS A 213 7.79 -6.61 -12.48
N PRO A 214 7.23 -7.47 -13.35
CA PRO A 214 6.54 -7.00 -14.55
C PRO A 214 5.28 -6.23 -14.19
N ASP A 215 4.88 -5.28 -15.05
CA ASP A 215 3.50 -4.81 -15.05
C ASP A 215 2.59 -5.96 -15.51
N PRO A 216 1.58 -6.39 -14.73
CA PRO A 216 0.71 -7.50 -15.13
C PRO A 216 -0.05 -7.27 -16.44
N LYS A 217 -0.29 -6.01 -16.83
CA LYS A 217 -1.06 -5.67 -18.03
C LYS A 217 -0.17 -5.72 -19.27
N THR A 218 1.01 -5.09 -19.22
CA THR A 218 1.89 -4.98 -20.39
C THR A 218 2.97 -6.06 -20.44
N GLY A 219 3.46 -6.51 -19.27
CA GLY A 219 4.62 -7.37 -19.14
C GLY A 219 5.94 -6.62 -19.01
N ASP A 220 5.91 -5.29 -19.07
CA ASP A 220 7.12 -4.47 -19.08
C ASP A 220 7.83 -4.45 -17.72
N LEU A 221 9.15 -4.34 -17.78
CA LEU A 221 10.03 -4.12 -16.62
C LEU A 221 10.52 -2.67 -16.66
N PRO A 222 9.85 -1.74 -15.97
CA PRO A 222 10.21 -0.32 -16.06
C PRO A 222 11.53 -0.03 -15.36
N THR A 223 12.24 0.99 -15.84
CA THR A 223 13.32 1.62 -15.08
C THR A 223 12.73 2.38 -13.89
N ILE A 224 13.22 2.10 -12.69
CA ILE A 224 12.71 2.72 -11.47
C ILE A 224 13.47 4.00 -11.17
N HIS A 225 12.77 5.14 -11.21
CA HIS A 225 13.31 6.44 -10.83
C HIS A 225 12.29 7.27 -10.05
N MET A 226 12.31 7.18 -8.71
CA MET A 226 11.39 7.89 -7.81
C MET A 226 12.13 8.51 -6.60
N PRO A 227 13.02 9.48 -6.83
CA PRO A 227 13.92 9.99 -5.80
C PRO A 227 13.21 10.71 -4.65
N LYS A 228 12.10 11.43 -4.91
CA LYS A 228 11.37 12.11 -3.84
C LYS A 228 10.64 11.10 -2.96
N LEU A 229 9.96 10.13 -3.56
CA LEU A 229 9.30 9.06 -2.83
C LEU A 229 10.28 8.26 -1.97
N SER A 230 11.43 7.87 -2.54
CA SER A 230 12.47 7.15 -1.82
C SER A 230 12.98 7.95 -0.61
N ARG A 231 13.19 9.27 -0.76
CA ARG A 231 13.60 10.15 0.34
C ARG A 231 12.61 10.15 1.50
N VAL A 232 11.31 10.09 1.22
CA VAL A 232 10.26 10.05 2.26
C VAL A 232 10.29 8.73 3.03
N PHE A 233 10.53 7.61 2.35
CA PHE A 233 10.70 6.32 3.03
C PHE A 233 11.95 6.31 3.92
N LEU A 234 13.07 6.88 3.45
CA LEU A 234 14.29 7.02 4.26
C LEU A 234 14.10 7.98 5.44
N GLU A 235 13.30 9.04 5.28
CA GLU A 235 12.91 9.92 6.39
C GLU A 235 12.11 9.17 7.44
N TYR A 236 11.14 8.35 7.02
CA TYR A 236 10.34 7.56 7.96
C TYR A 236 11.15 6.43 8.62
N ALA A 237 12.13 5.83 7.93
CA ALA A 237 13.08 4.90 8.55
C ALA A 237 13.85 5.56 9.71
N ARG A 238 14.23 6.84 9.57
CA ARG A 238 14.83 7.61 10.67
C ARG A 238 13.84 7.87 11.81
N TRP A 239 12.58 8.14 11.51
CA TRP A 239 11.54 8.28 12.54
C TRP A 239 11.36 7.00 13.35
N LEU A 240 11.33 5.85 12.67
CA LEU A 240 11.29 4.55 13.31
C LEU A 240 12.50 4.31 14.22
N SER A 241 13.70 4.73 13.82
CA SER A 241 14.88 4.72 14.70
C SER A 241 14.74 5.61 15.93
N VAL A 242 14.12 6.79 15.83
CA VAL A 242 13.84 7.67 16.98
C VAL A 242 12.82 7.03 17.93
N LEU A 243 11.88 6.25 17.40
CA LEU A 243 10.89 5.51 18.15
C LEU A 243 11.41 4.17 18.69
N GLU A 244 12.68 3.83 18.40
CA GLU A 244 13.31 2.54 18.74
C GLU A 244 12.52 1.32 18.21
N ILE A 245 11.85 1.48 17.06
CA ILE A 245 11.07 0.44 16.40
C ILE A 245 11.72 0.12 15.07
N GLU A 246 12.06 -1.14 14.83
CA GLU A 246 12.52 -1.58 13.50
C GLU A 246 11.44 -2.43 12.82
N TYR A 247 10.83 -3.35 13.57
CA TYR A 247 9.83 -4.29 13.10
C TYR A 247 8.58 -4.32 13.97
N VAL A 248 7.54 -5.00 13.48
CA VAL A 248 6.31 -5.24 14.24
C VAL A 248 6.58 -5.93 15.59
N SER A 249 7.65 -6.71 15.73
CA SER A 249 8.04 -7.29 17.02
C SER A 249 8.34 -6.23 18.08
N ASP A 250 9.05 -5.16 17.72
CA ASP A 250 9.43 -4.08 18.65
C ASP A 250 8.20 -3.27 19.06
N LEU A 251 7.32 -2.97 18.11
CA LEU A 251 6.02 -2.34 18.40
C LEU A 251 5.18 -3.21 19.34
N ASN A 252 5.15 -4.52 19.14
CA ASN A 252 4.44 -5.43 20.03
C ASN A 252 5.10 -5.55 21.42
N ASP A 253 6.42 -5.43 21.52
CA ASP A 253 7.12 -5.35 22.80
C ASP A 253 6.63 -4.12 23.58
N ILE A 254 6.61 -2.93 22.96
CA ILE A 254 6.07 -1.69 23.54
C ILE A 254 4.61 -1.85 23.98
N ILE A 255 3.73 -2.40 23.12
CA ILE A 255 2.32 -2.61 23.47
C ILE A 255 2.18 -3.57 24.66
N ALA A 256 3.03 -4.59 24.76
CA ALA A 256 2.97 -5.58 25.82
C ALA A 256 3.47 -5.07 27.18
N HIS A 257 4.32 -4.04 27.22
CA HIS A 257 4.79 -3.43 28.47
C HIS A 257 3.73 -2.54 29.15
N GLY A 258 2.74 -2.06 28.38
CA GLY A 258 1.50 -1.48 28.92
C GLY A 258 1.16 -0.09 28.39
N GLU A 259 0.07 0.46 28.93
CA GLU A 259 -0.56 1.68 28.40
C GLU A 259 0.37 2.90 28.38
N ARG A 260 1.23 3.05 29.41
CA ARG A 260 2.13 4.21 29.50
C ARG A 260 3.12 4.30 28.32
N GLU A 261 3.75 3.20 27.94
CA GLU A 261 4.68 3.17 26.80
C GLU A 261 3.94 3.39 25.48
N VAL A 262 2.70 2.87 25.38
CA VAL A 262 1.83 3.11 24.23
C VAL A 262 1.47 4.59 24.10
N SER A 263 1.11 5.28 25.20
CA SER A 263 0.81 6.70 25.17
C SER A 263 2.05 7.52 24.79
N GLU A 264 3.23 7.16 25.30
CA GLU A 264 4.50 7.80 24.92
C GLU A 264 4.81 7.63 23.43
N LEU A 265 4.63 6.42 22.90
CA LEU A 265 4.77 6.13 21.48
C LEU A 265 3.82 6.99 20.62
N MET A 266 2.55 7.11 21.04
CA MET A 266 1.57 7.94 20.35
C MET A 266 1.98 9.41 20.33
N LEU A 267 2.38 9.95 21.48
CA LEU A 267 2.80 11.34 21.62
C LEU A 267 4.02 11.64 20.75
N LEU A 268 5.03 10.78 20.76
CA LEU A 268 6.25 10.96 19.96
C LEU A 268 5.96 10.85 18.45
N SER A 269 5.17 9.84 18.04
CA SER A 269 4.76 9.68 16.64
C SER A 269 3.96 10.89 16.12
N GLU A 270 3.07 11.45 16.95
CA GLU A 270 2.27 12.63 16.59
C GLU A 270 3.08 13.92 16.59
N ALA A 271 4.06 14.05 17.50
CA ALA A 271 5.01 15.16 17.51
C ALA A 271 5.87 15.20 16.23
N LEU A 272 6.32 14.04 15.73
CA LEU A 272 7.04 13.93 14.45
C LEU A 272 6.17 14.40 13.28
N HIS A 273 4.89 14.01 13.23
CA HIS A 273 3.93 14.51 12.25
C HIS A 273 3.74 16.02 12.35
N GLU A 274 3.55 16.55 13.57
CA GLU A 274 3.33 17.98 13.78
C GLU A 274 4.54 18.79 13.31
N LYS A 275 5.75 18.36 13.65
CA LYS A 275 6.98 18.97 13.18
C LYS A 275 7.03 19.01 11.66
N LYS A 276 6.73 17.90 10.99
CA LYS A 276 6.75 17.84 9.52
C LYS A 276 5.70 18.75 8.87
N VAL A 277 4.50 18.85 9.43
CA VAL A 277 3.46 19.77 8.93
C VAL A 277 3.91 21.23 9.11
N SER A 278 4.53 21.57 10.24
CA SER A 278 5.13 22.89 10.49
C SER A 278 6.23 23.19 9.47
N ASP A 279 7.17 22.27 9.25
CA ASP A 279 8.27 22.44 8.30
C ASP A 279 7.75 22.71 6.87
N ILE A 280 6.68 22.02 6.45
CA ILE A 280 6.03 22.25 5.15
C ILE A 280 5.36 23.63 5.11
N ALA A 281 4.69 24.05 6.18
CA ALA A 281 4.08 25.37 6.25
C ALA A 281 5.13 26.49 6.21
N ASP A 282 6.27 26.30 6.87
CA ASP A 282 7.42 27.21 6.85
C ASP A 282 8.00 27.29 5.45
N GLU A 283 8.17 26.14 4.79
CA GLU A 283 8.64 26.08 3.42
C GLU A 283 7.73 26.88 2.48
N ILE A 284 6.41 26.70 2.56
CA ILE A 284 5.43 27.46 1.77
C ILE A 284 5.59 28.96 2.04
N ALA A 285 5.66 29.35 3.31
CA ALA A 285 5.69 30.74 3.76
C ALA A 285 6.96 31.51 3.33
N LYS A 286 8.06 30.82 3.00
CA LYS A 286 9.31 31.45 2.51
C LYS A 286 9.13 32.26 1.22
N ASP A 287 8.16 31.90 0.37
CA ASP A 287 7.88 32.64 -0.87
C ASP A 287 6.42 33.11 -0.89
N ARG A 288 6.22 34.41 -0.62
CA ARG A 288 4.89 35.04 -0.61
C ARG A 288 4.24 35.12 -1.99
N ARG A 289 4.96 34.80 -3.08
CA ARG A 289 4.36 34.64 -4.41
C ARG A 289 3.53 33.37 -4.53
N ARG A 290 3.74 32.38 -3.64
CA ARG A 290 2.90 31.17 -3.60
C ARG A 290 1.52 31.54 -3.08
N ARG A 291 0.53 31.42 -3.95
CA ARG A 291 -0.87 31.75 -3.67
C ARG A 291 -1.79 30.54 -3.74
N LEU A 292 -1.31 29.40 -4.24
CA LEU A 292 -2.08 28.17 -4.43
C LEU A 292 -1.31 26.95 -3.90
N VAL A 293 -1.88 26.28 -2.90
CA VAL A 293 -1.39 25.00 -2.36
C VAL A 293 -2.30 23.89 -2.88
N LEU A 294 -1.72 22.93 -3.58
CA LEU A 294 -2.41 21.81 -4.19
C LEU A 294 -2.05 20.53 -3.43
N ILE A 295 -3.05 19.86 -2.86
CA ILE A 295 -2.87 18.65 -2.06
C ILE A 295 -3.54 17.50 -2.80
N ALA A 296 -2.73 16.53 -3.24
CA ALA A 296 -3.24 15.28 -3.80
C ALA A 296 -2.66 14.08 -3.09
N GLY A 297 -3.23 12.93 -3.41
CA GLY A 297 -2.96 11.72 -2.68
C GLY A 297 -4.09 10.72 -2.85
N PRO A 298 -3.77 9.44 -2.72
CA PRO A 298 -4.74 8.40 -3.05
C PRO A 298 -5.82 8.21 -1.95
N SER A 299 -6.79 7.33 -2.16
CA SER A 299 -7.92 7.18 -1.22
C SER A 299 -7.45 6.79 0.19
N SER A 300 -8.05 7.35 1.24
CA SER A 300 -7.67 7.09 2.63
C SER A 300 -6.22 7.45 2.99
N SER A 301 -5.60 8.38 2.26
CA SER A 301 -4.28 8.91 2.63
C SER A 301 -4.30 9.96 3.73
N GLY A 302 -5.46 10.45 4.20
CA GLY A 302 -5.55 11.47 5.25
C GLY A 302 -5.31 12.91 4.76
N LYS A 303 -5.48 13.16 3.44
CA LYS A 303 -5.38 14.49 2.83
C LYS A 303 -6.25 15.52 3.55
N THR A 304 -7.50 15.19 3.88
CA THR A 304 -8.46 16.14 4.46
C THR A 304 -8.03 16.59 5.84
N THR A 305 -7.59 15.67 6.69
CA THR A 305 -7.01 16.05 7.98
C THR A 305 -5.68 16.80 7.82
N PHE A 306 -4.82 16.36 6.91
CA PHE A 306 -3.56 17.06 6.61
C PHE A 306 -3.80 18.50 6.15
N ALA A 307 -4.73 18.75 5.24
CA ALA A 307 -5.08 20.07 4.73
C ALA A 307 -5.54 21.01 5.86
N LYS A 308 -6.34 20.49 6.81
CA LYS A 308 -6.79 21.25 7.99
C LYS A 308 -5.63 21.55 8.95
N ARG A 309 -4.75 20.58 9.22
CA ARG A 309 -3.54 20.79 10.04
C ARG A 309 -2.60 21.80 9.40
N LEU A 310 -2.33 21.66 8.10
CA LEU A 310 -1.52 22.59 7.34
C LEU A 310 -2.12 24.00 7.36
N SER A 311 -3.45 24.12 7.26
CA SER A 311 -4.14 25.40 7.37
C SER A 311 -3.86 26.11 8.70
N LEU A 312 -3.81 25.36 9.81
CA LEU A 312 -3.46 25.95 11.11
C LEU A 312 -2.02 26.45 11.12
N GLN A 313 -1.07 25.66 10.63
CA GLN A 313 0.34 26.05 10.60
C GLN A 313 0.62 27.22 9.63
N LEU A 314 -0.08 27.29 8.50
CA LEU A 314 -0.01 28.46 7.61
C LEU A 314 -0.51 29.74 8.29
N ARG A 315 -1.52 29.66 9.17
CA ARG A 315 -1.99 30.80 9.98
C ARG A 315 -0.95 31.25 10.99
N VAL A 316 -0.22 30.32 11.61
CA VAL A 316 0.92 30.65 12.49
C VAL A 316 1.96 31.46 11.72
N ASN A 317 2.17 31.15 10.44
CA ASN A 317 3.08 31.87 9.54
C ASN A 317 2.51 33.16 8.92
N GLY A 318 1.38 33.65 9.43
CA GLY A 318 0.73 34.88 9.01
C GLY A 318 -0.05 34.79 7.70
N LEU A 319 -0.23 33.60 7.13
CA LEU A 319 -1.05 33.38 5.93
C LEU A 319 -2.50 33.10 6.32
N LYS A 320 -3.45 33.49 5.48
CA LYS A 320 -4.89 33.24 5.69
C LYS A 320 -5.39 32.19 4.70
N PRO A 321 -5.30 30.89 5.00
CA PRO A 321 -5.72 29.85 4.07
C PRO A 321 -7.24 29.85 3.85
N VAL A 322 -7.63 29.70 2.58
CA VAL A 322 -9.00 29.53 2.12
C VAL A 322 -9.08 28.21 1.36
N ALA A 323 -9.93 27.29 1.84
CA ALA A 323 -10.10 26.00 1.20
C ALA A 323 -11.12 26.08 0.05
N ILE A 324 -10.77 25.51 -1.10
CA ILE A 324 -11.67 25.28 -2.23
C ILE A 324 -11.70 23.78 -2.51
N SER A 325 -12.89 23.18 -2.45
CA SER A 325 -13.06 21.75 -2.73
C SER A 325 -13.15 21.51 -4.23
N LEU A 326 -12.34 20.57 -4.78
CA LEU A 326 -12.48 20.16 -6.17
C LEU A 326 -13.81 19.46 -6.45
N ASP A 327 -14.37 18.80 -5.43
CA ASP A 327 -15.67 18.13 -5.53
C ASP A 327 -16.80 19.11 -5.90
N ASP A 328 -16.66 20.40 -5.60
CA ASP A 328 -17.67 21.39 -5.95
C ASP A 328 -17.64 21.77 -7.46
N TYR A 329 -16.59 21.36 -8.17
CA TYR A 329 -16.38 21.63 -9.60
C TYR A 329 -16.71 20.45 -10.52
N PHE A 330 -17.30 19.36 -10.01
CA PHE A 330 -17.82 18.29 -10.86
C PHE A 330 -18.78 18.84 -11.93
N VAL A 331 -18.69 18.31 -13.15
CA VAL A 331 -19.72 18.47 -14.18
C VAL A 331 -21.01 17.79 -13.73
N ASP A 332 -22.14 18.23 -14.27
CA ASP A 332 -23.42 17.55 -14.02
C ASP A 332 -23.29 16.08 -14.42
N ARG A 333 -23.92 15.17 -13.67
CA ARG A 333 -23.75 13.71 -13.80
C ARG A 333 -23.93 13.21 -15.24
N GLU A 334 -24.84 13.83 -16.00
CA GLU A 334 -25.12 13.47 -17.40
C GLU A 334 -23.94 13.78 -18.34
N LYS A 335 -23.08 14.73 -17.96
CA LYS A 335 -21.88 15.16 -18.70
C LYS A 335 -20.61 14.46 -18.22
N THR A 336 -20.67 13.69 -17.14
CA THR A 336 -19.52 12.94 -16.63
C THR A 336 -19.08 11.93 -17.71
N PRO A 337 -17.76 11.85 -18.01
CA PRO A 337 -17.22 10.87 -18.93
C PRO A 337 -17.60 9.44 -18.56
N ARG A 338 -17.53 8.53 -19.54
CA ARG A 338 -17.77 7.10 -19.31
C ARG A 338 -16.46 6.32 -19.42
N ASP A 339 -16.32 5.32 -18.56
CA ASP A 339 -15.20 4.37 -18.59
C ASP A 339 -15.36 3.34 -19.71
N GLU A 340 -14.36 2.45 -19.83
CA GLU A 340 -14.33 1.34 -20.79
C GLU A 340 -15.54 0.38 -20.68
N ASN A 341 -16.25 0.40 -19.54
CA ASN A 341 -17.43 -0.43 -19.28
C ASN A 341 -18.75 0.36 -19.44
N GLY A 342 -18.68 1.61 -19.90
CA GLY A 342 -19.83 2.49 -20.08
C GLY A 342 -20.40 3.08 -18.79
N ASN A 343 -19.73 2.91 -17.64
CA ASN A 343 -20.10 3.52 -16.36
C ASN A 343 -19.54 4.93 -16.24
N TYR A 344 -20.15 5.79 -15.44
CA TYR A 344 -19.61 7.13 -15.18
C TYR A 344 -18.23 7.06 -14.50
N ASP A 345 -17.23 7.68 -15.12
CA ASP A 345 -15.87 7.79 -14.59
C ASP A 345 -15.72 9.10 -13.80
N PHE A 346 -16.07 9.05 -12.52
CA PHE A 346 -15.90 10.19 -11.62
C PHE A 346 -14.44 10.45 -11.21
N ASP A 347 -13.51 9.54 -11.54
CA ASP A 347 -12.09 9.72 -11.28
C ASP A 347 -11.35 10.33 -12.48
N SER A 348 -12.00 10.50 -13.63
CA SER A 348 -11.44 11.20 -14.79
C SER A 348 -11.32 12.70 -14.52
N ILE A 349 -10.24 13.32 -15.01
CA ILE A 349 -10.04 14.77 -14.81
C ILE A 349 -11.12 15.59 -15.54
N GLU A 350 -11.66 15.06 -16.63
CA GLU A 350 -12.76 15.62 -17.42
C GLU A 350 -14.12 15.50 -16.70
N ALA A 351 -14.20 14.78 -15.58
CA ALA A 351 -15.35 14.86 -14.68
C ALA A 351 -15.39 16.21 -13.94
N LEU A 352 -14.30 16.97 -13.91
CA LEU A 352 -14.23 18.33 -13.39
C LEU A 352 -14.40 19.36 -14.51
N ASP A 353 -15.06 20.47 -14.20
CA ASP A 353 -15.10 21.64 -15.07
C ASP A 353 -13.82 22.46 -14.90
N ILE A 354 -12.76 21.99 -15.55
CA ILE A 354 -11.41 22.55 -15.50
C ILE A 354 -11.41 24.01 -15.96
N ASP A 355 -12.21 24.35 -16.98
CA ASP A 355 -12.30 25.71 -17.52
C ASP A 355 -12.92 26.68 -16.50
N LEU A 356 -14.03 26.29 -15.86
CA LEU A 356 -14.61 27.09 -14.78
C LEU A 356 -13.66 27.22 -13.61
N PHE A 357 -12.98 26.13 -13.23
CA PHE A 357 -12.02 26.14 -12.13
C PHE A 357 -10.86 27.11 -12.40
N ASN A 358 -10.23 27.04 -13.56
CA ASN A 358 -9.13 27.92 -13.95
C ASN A 358 -9.58 29.39 -14.03
N ARG A 359 -10.76 29.69 -14.58
CA ARG A 359 -11.31 31.05 -14.58
C ARG A 359 -11.52 31.58 -13.16
N HIS A 360 -12.13 30.77 -12.29
CA HIS A 360 -12.35 31.16 -10.89
C HIS A 360 -11.04 31.41 -10.15
N LEU A 361 -10.00 30.58 -10.35
CA LEU A 361 -8.69 30.81 -9.74
C LEU A 361 -8.07 32.12 -10.23
N GLN A 362 -8.10 32.40 -11.54
CA GLN A 362 -7.56 33.64 -12.09
C GLN A 362 -8.28 34.88 -11.55
N ASP A 363 -9.61 34.86 -11.51
CA ASP A 363 -10.42 35.96 -10.99
C ASP A 363 -10.17 36.19 -9.49
N LEU A 364 -10.10 35.11 -8.70
CA LEU A 364 -9.77 35.18 -7.28
C LEU A 364 -8.37 35.75 -7.04
N LEU A 365 -7.36 35.28 -7.78
CA LEU A 365 -5.98 35.74 -7.66
C LEU A 365 -5.81 37.19 -8.13
N ALA A 366 -6.66 37.66 -9.05
CA ALA A 366 -6.78 39.07 -9.44
C ALA A 366 -7.57 39.93 -8.42
N GLY A 367 -8.03 39.35 -7.31
CA GLY A 367 -8.77 40.06 -6.26
C GLY A 367 -10.24 40.32 -6.57
N LYS A 368 -10.78 39.69 -7.62
CA LYS A 368 -12.20 39.75 -7.95
C LYS A 368 -13.02 38.86 -7.02
N GLU A 369 -14.29 39.22 -6.89
CA GLU A 369 -15.27 38.42 -6.17
C GLU A 369 -15.83 37.34 -7.10
N VAL A 370 -15.87 36.09 -6.63
CA VAL A 370 -16.29 34.91 -7.41
C VAL A 370 -17.34 34.14 -6.63
N THR A 371 -18.45 33.80 -7.29
CA THR A 371 -19.42 32.84 -6.74
C THR A 371 -18.93 31.43 -7.01
N LEU A 372 -18.54 30.71 -5.96
CA LEU A 372 -18.11 29.32 -6.08
C LEU A 372 -19.31 28.41 -6.38
N PRO A 373 -19.11 27.31 -7.12
CA PRO A 373 -20.14 26.29 -7.25
C PRO A 373 -20.28 25.48 -5.96
N LYS A 374 -21.39 24.73 -5.87
CA LYS A 374 -21.57 23.66 -4.90
C LYS A 374 -22.13 22.44 -5.61
N PHE A 375 -21.45 21.30 -5.54
CA PHE A 375 -21.96 20.08 -6.18
C PHE A 375 -22.85 19.30 -5.21
N ASN A 376 -24.04 18.91 -5.67
CA ASN A 376 -24.96 18.09 -4.89
C ASN A 376 -24.93 16.66 -5.39
N PHE A 377 -24.21 15.79 -4.68
CA PHE A 377 -24.05 14.38 -5.03
C PHE A 377 -25.35 13.57 -5.07
N LYS A 378 -26.41 14.00 -4.35
CA LYS A 378 -27.70 13.29 -4.36
C LYS A 378 -28.39 13.45 -5.71
N ILE A 379 -28.48 14.68 -6.21
CA ILE A 379 -29.13 14.99 -7.49
C ILE A 379 -28.15 14.94 -8.68
N GLY A 380 -26.84 14.91 -8.42
CA GLY A 380 -25.81 14.90 -9.46
C GLY A 380 -25.73 16.20 -10.26
N LYS A 381 -26.03 17.34 -9.64
CA LYS A 381 -26.05 18.65 -10.31
C LYS A 381 -25.27 19.70 -9.52
N ARG A 382 -24.68 20.62 -10.27
CA ARG A 382 -24.03 21.81 -9.72
C ARG A 382 -25.06 22.88 -9.37
N MET A 383 -24.83 23.54 -8.23
CA MET A 383 -25.67 24.60 -7.69
C MET A 383 -24.82 25.84 -7.40
N LYS A 384 -25.50 26.98 -7.20
CA LYS A 384 -24.85 28.21 -6.75
C LYS A 384 -24.39 28.02 -5.29
N GLY A 385 -23.10 28.19 -5.05
CA GLY A 385 -22.49 28.13 -3.73
C GLY A 385 -22.22 29.51 -3.13
N PRO A 386 -21.33 29.60 -2.13
CA PRO A 386 -20.97 30.85 -1.49
C PRO A 386 -20.12 31.74 -2.41
N THR A 387 -20.15 33.05 -2.13
CA THR A 387 -19.26 34.01 -2.78
C THR A 387 -17.96 34.16 -2.00
N LEU A 388 -16.84 34.25 -2.71
CA LEU A 388 -15.50 34.37 -2.17
C LEU A 388 -14.75 35.53 -2.83
N LYS A 389 -14.00 36.29 -2.03
CA LYS A 389 -13.05 37.30 -2.49
C LYS A 389 -11.77 37.15 -1.69
N LEU A 390 -10.61 37.15 -2.36
CA LEU A 390 -9.32 37.03 -1.68
C LEU A 390 -8.82 38.39 -1.17
N GLU A 391 -8.33 38.39 0.07
CA GLU A 391 -7.50 39.43 0.68
C GLU A 391 -6.02 39.22 0.37
N LYS A 392 -5.18 40.24 0.68
CA LYS A 392 -3.74 40.28 0.40
C LYS A 392 -2.98 39.04 0.91
N ASP A 393 -3.30 38.57 2.11
CA ASP A 393 -2.61 37.45 2.76
C ASP A 393 -3.34 36.10 2.56
N ASN A 394 -4.36 36.06 1.70
CA ASN A 394 -5.03 34.80 1.41
C ASN A 394 -4.18 33.89 0.52
N ILE A 395 -4.12 32.63 0.92
CA ILE A 395 -3.58 31.51 0.14
C ILE A 395 -4.68 30.49 -0.08
N ILE A 396 -4.87 30.05 -1.32
CA ILE A 396 -5.87 29.04 -1.66
C ILE A 396 -5.29 27.65 -1.33
N ILE A 397 -6.06 26.81 -0.66
CA ILE A 397 -5.77 25.37 -0.50
C ILE A 397 -6.81 24.59 -1.30
N VAL A 398 -6.34 23.71 -2.17
CA VAL A 398 -7.18 22.82 -2.97
C VAL A 398 -6.77 21.39 -2.66
N GLU A 399 -7.76 20.56 -2.36
CA GLU A 399 -7.57 19.13 -2.13
C GLU A 399 -8.37 18.32 -3.14
N GLY A 400 -7.74 17.28 -3.69
CA GLY A 400 -8.42 16.22 -4.43
C GLY A 400 -7.43 15.35 -5.21
N ILE A 401 -7.91 14.30 -5.85
CA ILE A 401 -7.03 13.31 -6.50
C ILE A 401 -6.23 13.90 -7.66
N HIS A 402 -6.74 14.94 -8.33
CA HIS A 402 -6.08 15.61 -9.45
C HIS A 402 -5.19 16.79 -9.07
N GLY A 403 -4.99 17.09 -7.78
CA GLY A 403 -4.25 18.28 -7.35
C GLY A 403 -2.82 18.38 -7.91
N LEU A 404 -2.19 17.26 -8.29
CA LEU A 404 -0.86 17.26 -8.89
C LEU A 404 -0.87 17.34 -10.43
N ASN A 405 -2.00 17.11 -11.09
CA ASN A 405 -2.08 17.14 -12.54
C ASN A 405 -2.03 18.61 -13.04
N GLU A 406 -1.05 18.96 -13.86
CA GLU A 406 -0.90 20.32 -14.39
C GLU A 406 -2.11 20.80 -15.21
N GLN A 407 -2.85 19.89 -15.86
CA GLN A 407 -4.06 20.26 -16.59
C GLN A 407 -5.10 20.94 -15.69
N LEU A 408 -5.19 20.53 -14.42
CA LEU A 408 -6.14 21.11 -13.46
C LEU A 408 -5.91 22.61 -13.26
N THR A 409 -4.66 23.08 -13.33
CA THR A 409 -4.28 24.46 -12.97
C THR A 409 -3.39 25.12 -14.02
N ALA A 410 -3.59 24.76 -15.29
CA ALA A 410 -2.74 25.21 -16.39
C ALA A 410 -2.68 26.75 -16.53
N SER A 411 -3.73 27.46 -16.08
CA SER A 411 -3.81 28.92 -16.19
C SER A 411 -2.99 29.67 -15.12
N ILE A 412 -2.47 28.96 -14.12
CA ILE A 412 -1.74 29.53 -12.99
C ILE A 412 -0.22 29.32 -13.17
N PRO A 413 0.62 30.35 -13.00
CA PRO A 413 2.07 30.21 -13.10
C PRO A 413 2.66 29.27 -12.04
N ARG A 414 3.73 28.54 -12.39
CA ARG A 414 4.34 27.51 -11.52
C ARG A 414 4.85 28.06 -10.19
N GLU A 415 5.40 29.27 -10.20
CA GLU A 415 5.92 29.99 -9.03
C GLU A 415 4.82 30.37 -8.02
N GLN A 416 3.56 30.41 -8.44
CA GLN A 416 2.42 30.64 -7.55
C GLN A 416 1.87 29.35 -6.94
N LYS A 417 2.31 28.18 -7.43
CA LYS A 417 1.86 26.85 -7.00
C LYS A 417 2.82 26.24 -5.99
N PHE A 418 2.26 25.52 -5.02
CA PHE A 418 2.99 24.59 -4.17
C PHE A 418 2.24 23.26 -4.11
N LYS A 419 2.85 22.20 -4.64
CA LYS A 419 2.24 20.87 -4.79
C LYS A 419 2.67 19.95 -3.66
N ILE A 420 1.71 19.28 -3.03
CA ILE A 420 1.94 18.36 -1.92
C ILE A 420 1.30 17.01 -2.24
N TYR A 421 2.10 15.95 -2.15
CA TYR A 421 1.60 14.57 -2.19
C TYR A 421 1.46 14.02 -0.77
N VAL A 422 0.28 13.51 -0.43
CA VAL A 422 -0.02 12.93 0.88
C VAL A 422 -0.36 11.45 0.72
N SER A 423 0.38 10.58 1.39
CA SER A 423 0.14 9.12 1.35
C SER A 423 0.55 8.44 2.64
N ALA A 424 -0.10 7.33 2.98
CA ALA A 424 0.22 6.52 4.15
C ALA A 424 1.38 5.55 3.81
N LEU A 425 2.57 6.11 3.60
CA LEU A 425 3.77 5.40 3.17
C LEU A 425 4.34 4.56 4.32
N THR A 426 3.69 3.43 4.58
CA THR A 426 4.03 2.52 5.68
C THR A 426 5.40 1.89 5.41
N HIS A 427 6.32 2.05 6.37
CA HIS A 427 7.66 1.42 6.33
C HIS A 427 7.82 0.32 7.39
N LEU A 428 6.94 0.29 8.40
CA LEU A 428 7.03 -0.71 9.47
C LEU A 428 6.80 -2.11 8.88
N ASN A 429 7.86 -2.90 8.80
CA ASN A 429 7.83 -4.24 8.22
C ASN A 429 7.61 -5.31 9.29
N ILE A 430 7.12 -6.47 8.87
CA ILE A 430 6.95 -7.63 9.75
C ILE A 430 8.34 -8.17 10.11
N ASP A 431 9.20 -8.42 9.11
CA ASP A 431 10.61 -8.76 9.27
C ASP A 431 11.41 -8.32 8.01
N ASP A 432 12.65 -8.80 7.89
CA ASP A 432 13.56 -8.51 6.76
C ASP A 432 12.97 -8.84 5.38
N HIS A 433 12.07 -9.83 5.27
CA HIS A 433 11.53 -10.26 3.98
C HIS A 433 10.05 -9.89 3.79
N ASN A 434 9.31 -9.76 4.90
CA ASN A 434 7.87 -9.58 4.90
C ASN A 434 7.52 -8.13 5.21
N ARG A 435 7.19 -7.37 4.16
CA ARG A 435 6.77 -5.97 4.30
C ARG A 435 5.28 -5.80 4.54
N VAL A 436 4.91 -4.69 5.16
CA VAL A 436 3.53 -4.18 5.18
C VAL A 436 3.38 -3.18 4.05
N THR A 437 2.38 -3.36 3.19
CA THR A 437 2.24 -2.50 2.01
C THR A 437 1.44 -1.23 2.36
N THR A 438 1.82 -0.09 1.77
CA THR A 438 1.03 1.16 1.82
C THR A 438 -0.43 0.93 1.40
N THR A 439 -0.66 0.06 0.43
CA THR A 439 -2.00 -0.31 -0.04
C THR A 439 -2.82 -0.97 1.05
N ASP A 440 -2.22 -1.83 1.87
CA ASP A 440 -2.90 -2.54 2.95
C ASP A 440 -3.32 -1.59 4.07
N THR A 441 -2.41 -0.73 4.52
CA THR A 441 -2.71 0.28 5.54
C THR A 441 -3.86 1.18 5.10
N ARG A 442 -3.85 1.61 3.84
CA ARG A 442 -4.91 2.46 3.27
C ARG A 442 -6.24 1.72 3.11
N LEU A 443 -6.21 0.44 2.75
CA LEU A 443 -7.41 -0.39 2.68
C LEU A 443 -8.02 -0.59 4.08
N LEU A 444 -7.21 -0.84 5.11
CA LEU A 444 -7.68 -0.92 6.50
C LEU A 444 -8.30 0.40 6.97
N ARG A 445 -7.63 1.53 6.72
CA ARG A 445 -8.20 2.87 6.97
C ARG A 445 -9.55 3.04 6.28
N ARG A 446 -9.66 2.61 5.02
CA ARG A 446 -10.87 2.73 4.22
C ARG A 446 -12.01 1.87 4.77
N ILE A 447 -11.77 0.60 5.08
CA ILE A 447 -12.77 -0.32 5.63
C ILE A 447 -13.39 0.27 6.90
N VAL A 448 -12.56 0.78 7.82
CA VAL A 448 -13.05 1.34 9.08
C VAL A 448 -13.86 2.62 8.85
N ARG A 449 -13.37 3.54 8.00
CA ARG A 449 -14.04 4.81 7.70
C ARG A 449 -15.34 4.61 6.95
N ASP A 450 -15.33 3.78 5.91
CA ASP A 450 -16.49 3.58 5.03
C ASP A 450 -17.63 2.90 5.82
N TYR A 451 -17.31 2.00 6.74
CA TYR A 451 -18.29 1.46 7.69
C TYR A 451 -18.81 2.51 8.67
N LYS A 452 -17.92 3.24 9.35
CA LYS A 452 -18.33 4.21 10.39
C LYS A 452 -19.09 5.42 9.87
N PHE A 453 -18.74 5.91 8.68
CA PHE A 453 -19.18 7.24 8.22
C PHE A 453 -19.89 7.24 6.87
N ARG A 454 -19.86 6.13 6.12
CA ARG A 454 -20.42 6.08 4.75
C ARG A 454 -21.47 4.98 4.55
N GLY A 455 -21.72 4.15 5.56
CA GLY A 455 -22.73 3.10 5.50
C GLY A 455 -22.37 1.93 4.57
N HIS A 456 -21.08 1.70 4.32
CA HIS A 456 -20.60 0.58 3.50
C HIS A 456 -20.01 -0.52 4.36
N THR A 457 -20.30 -1.78 4.04
CA THR A 457 -19.69 -2.93 4.70
C THR A 457 -18.23 -3.11 4.25
N ALA A 458 -17.48 -3.99 4.94
CA ALA A 458 -16.16 -4.41 4.47
C ALA A 458 -16.24 -5.07 3.08
N TYR A 459 -17.30 -5.86 2.82
CA TYR A 459 -17.55 -6.47 1.51
C TYR A 459 -17.68 -5.40 0.42
N ASP A 460 -18.53 -4.39 0.61
CA ASP A 460 -18.73 -3.31 -0.37
C ASP A 460 -17.42 -2.57 -0.66
N THR A 461 -16.63 -2.32 0.39
CA THR A 461 -15.34 -1.63 0.29
C THR A 461 -14.32 -2.45 -0.50
N LEU A 462 -14.22 -3.76 -0.21
CA LEU A 462 -13.31 -4.68 -0.90
C LEU A 462 -13.70 -4.82 -2.38
N LYS A 463 -15.00 -4.95 -2.67
CA LYS A 463 -15.55 -5.05 -4.03
C LYS A 463 -15.23 -3.82 -4.88
N MET A 464 -15.29 -2.62 -4.28
CA MET A 464 -14.98 -1.36 -4.97
C MET A 464 -13.47 -1.08 -5.08
N TRP A 465 -12.63 -1.72 -4.26
CA TRP A 465 -11.20 -1.41 -4.15
C TRP A 465 -10.42 -1.50 -5.47
N PRO A 466 -10.64 -2.50 -6.36
CA PRO A 466 -9.95 -2.54 -7.65
C PRO A 466 -10.20 -1.30 -8.52
N ASN A 467 -11.42 -0.76 -8.52
CA ASN A 467 -11.76 0.44 -9.29
C ASN A 467 -11.01 1.66 -8.76
N VAL A 468 -10.95 1.80 -7.44
CA VAL A 468 -10.22 2.87 -6.77
C VAL A 468 -8.73 2.79 -7.12
N ARG A 469 -8.15 1.58 -7.06
CA ARG A 469 -6.74 1.37 -7.42
C ARG A 469 -6.45 1.74 -8.87
N ARG A 470 -7.37 1.44 -9.77
CA ARG A 470 -7.29 1.83 -11.19
C ARG A 470 -7.27 3.36 -11.35
N GLY A 471 -8.16 4.07 -10.65
CA GLY A 471 -8.18 5.53 -10.65
C GLY A 471 -6.88 6.13 -10.11
N GLU A 472 -6.32 5.56 -9.04
CA GLU A 472 -5.04 5.99 -8.47
C GLU A 472 -3.87 5.79 -9.43
N GLU A 473 -3.81 4.65 -10.12
CA GLU A 473 -2.79 4.32 -11.11
C GLU A 473 -2.81 5.26 -12.33
N ARG A 474 -4.00 5.73 -12.72
CA ARG A 474 -4.16 6.65 -13.86
C ARG A 474 -3.94 8.11 -13.48
N ASN A 475 -4.46 8.53 -12.33
CA ASN A 475 -4.69 9.95 -12.06
C ASN A 475 -3.82 10.53 -10.94
N ILE A 476 -3.11 9.69 -10.17
CA ILE A 476 -2.37 10.14 -8.98
C ILE A 476 -0.90 9.73 -9.05
N PHE A 477 -0.61 8.43 -9.18
CA PHE A 477 0.77 7.93 -9.14
C PHE A 477 1.66 8.46 -10.27
N PRO A 478 1.17 8.72 -11.49
CA PRO A 478 1.98 9.33 -12.54
C PRO A 478 2.51 10.72 -12.17
N TYR A 479 1.78 11.46 -11.34
CA TYR A 479 2.10 12.85 -10.99
C TYR A 479 2.79 13.01 -9.63
N GLN A 480 2.99 11.92 -8.86
CA GLN A 480 3.45 12.03 -7.47
C GLN A 480 4.86 12.67 -7.35
N GLU A 481 5.76 12.39 -8.28
CA GLU A 481 7.11 12.98 -8.31
C GLU A 481 7.12 14.45 -8.76
N GLU A 482 6.00 14.99 -9.27
CA GLU A 482 5.86 16.42 -9.56
C GLU A 482 5.64 17.28 -8.30
N ALA A 483 5.32 16.64 -7.17
CA ALA A 483 5.09 17.36 -5.92
C ALA A 483 6.35 18.11 -5.46
N ASP A 484 6.18 19.33 -4.94
CA ASP A 484 7.27 20.08 -4.29
C ASP A 484 7.74 19.36 -3.03
N THR A 485 6.79 18.82 -2.27
CA THR A 485 7.06 18.05 -1.07
C THR A 485 6.06 16.92 -0.92
N MET A 486 6.42 15.94 -0.08
CA MET A 486 5.59 14.79 0.21
C MET A 486 5.42 14.67 1.72
N PHE A 487 4.22 14.33 2.16
CA PHE A 487 3.90 14.07 3.55
C PHE A 487 3.49 12.62 3.74
N ASN A 488 4.25 11.90 4.58
CA ASN A 488 3.89 10.57 5.01
C ASN A 488 2.87 10.64 6.14
N SER A 489 1.63 10.25 5.87
CA SER A 489 0.56 10.24 6.86
C SER A 489 0.50 8.97 7.68
N ALA A 490 1.40 8.00 7.48
CA ALA A 490 1.45 6.79 8.28
C ALA A 490 1.84 7.09 9.72
N LEU A 491 1.15 6.47 10.68
CA LEU A 491 1.48 6.51 12.11
C LEU A 491 1.88 5.10 12.53
N VAL A 492 2.97 4.97 13.28
CA VAL A 492 3.54 3.65 13.61
C VAL A 492 2.56 2.74 14.36
N TYR A 493 1.68 3.32 15.17
CA TYR A 493 0.71 2.61 16.01
C TYR A 493 -0.66 2.40 15.34
N GLU A 494 -0.86 2.84 14.10
CA GLU A 494 -2.19 2.89 13.50
C GLU A 494 -2.79 1.51 13.21
N ILE A 495 -1.99 0.53 12.77
CA ILE A 495 -2.51 -0.81 12.45
C ILE A 495 -3.00 -1.52 13.72
N PRO A 496 -2.26 -1.51 14.85
CA PRO A 496 -2.79 -1.95 16.15
C PRO A 496 -4.14 -1.33 16.54
N VAL A 497 -4.33 -0.04 16.28
CA VAL A 497 -5.60 0.66 16.56
C VAL A 497 -6.68 0.27 15.56
N LEU A 498 -6.36 0.25 14.26
CA LEU A 498 -7.31 -0.12 13.20
C LEU A 498 -7.77 -1.57 13.35
N ARG A 499 -6.92 -2.46 13.87
CA ARG A 499 -7.21 -3.88 14.11
C ARG A 499 -8.52 -4.07 14.87
N ILE A 500 -8.73 -3.33 15.96
CA ILE A 500 -9.90 -3.51 16.83
C ILE A 500 -11.22 -3.17 16.12
N PHE A 501 -11.16 -2.34 15.07
CA PHE A 501 -12.31 -1.98 14.25
C PHE A 501 -12.42 -2.84 12.99
N ALA A 502 -11.30 -3.16 12.34
CA ALA A 502 -11.26 -3.85 11.07
C ALA A 502 -11.52 -5.36 11.19
N GLU A 503 -11.01 -6.03 12.23
CA GLU A 503 -11.18 -7.48 12.38
C GLU A 503 -12.66 -7.92 12.42
N PRO A 504 -13.53 -7.32 13.25
CA PRO A 504 -14.94 -7.69 13.27
C PRO A 504 -15.64 -7.48 11.92
N LEU A 505 -15.22 -6.48 11.15
CA LEU A 505 -15.81 -6.17 9.84
C LEU A 505 -15.35 -7.16 8.76
N LEU A 506 -14.07 -7.53 8.78
CA LEU A 506 -13.48 -8.47 7.83
C LEU A 506 -14.02 -9.89 8.00
N VAL A 507 -14.31 -10.32 9.23
CA VAL A 507 -14.90 -11.65 9.51
C VAL A 507 -16.31 -11.79 8.95
N GLN A 508 -17.03 -10.68 8.72
CA GLN A 508 -18.39 -10.68 8.17
C GLN A 508 -18.44 -10.79 6.65
N VAL A 509 -17.29 -10.78 5.95
CA VAL A 509 -17.26 -10.92 4.49
C VAL A 509 -17.68 -12.35 4.10
N PRO A 510 -18.70 -12.53 3.24
CA PRO A 510 -19.21 -13.86 2.89
C PRO A 510 -18.20 -14.76 2.18
N GLU A 511 -18.11 -16.04 2.56
CA GLU A 511 -17.08 -16.97 2.02
C GLU A 511 -17.25 -17.30 0.53
N ASP A 512 -18.48 -17.22 0.03
CA ASP A 512 -18.86 -17.49 -1.36
C ASP A 512 -18.52 -16.34 -2.32
N THR A 513 -18.06 -15.20 -1.79
CA THR A 513 -17.67 -14.05 -2.60
C THR A 513 -16.18 -14.00 -2.96
N PRO A 514 -15.78 -13.51 -4.15
CA PRO A 514 -14.37 -13.36 -4.54
C PRO A 514 -13.54 -12.52 -3.55
N GLU A 515 -14.17 -11.51 -2.93
CA GLU A 515 -13.56 -10.60 -1.95
C GLU A 515 -13.08 -11.31 -0.67
N TYR A 516 -13.59 -12.52 -0.40
CA TYR A 516 -13.23 -13.29 0.79
C TYR A 516 -11.72 -13.62 0.86
N SER A 517 -11.06 -13.86 -0.28
CA SER A 517 -9.60 -14.08 -0.33
C SER A 517 -8.84 -12.90 0.27
N GLU A 518 -9.25 -11.68 -0.10
CA GLU A 518 -8.65 -10.44 0.36
C GLU A 518 -8.94 -10.19 1.84
N ALA A 519 -10.15 -10.51 2.30
CA ALA A 519 -10.51 -10.43 3.72
C ALA A 519 -9.64 -11.35 4.58
N LEU A 520 -9.48 -12.63 4.17
CA LEU A 520 -8.60 -13.58 4.86
C LEU A 520 -7.14 -13.12 4.88
N ARG A 521 -6.66 -12.49 3.80
CA ARG A 521 -5.30 -11.96 3.72
C ARG A 521 -5.10 -10.81 4.70
N LEU A 522 -6.03 -9.87 4.78
CA LEU A 522 -5.97 -8.76 5.75
C LEU A 522 -6.05 -9.26 7.19
N LEU A 523 -6.90 -10.25 7.48
CA LEU A 523 -6.94 -10.90 8.80
C LEU A 523 -5.61 -11.56 9.16
N LYS A 524 -4.94 -12.24 8.21
CA LYS A 524 -3.59 -12.81 8.41
C LYS A 524 -2.55 -11.71 8.70
N LEU A 525 -2.64 -10.55 8.06
CA LEU A 525 -1.78 -9.40 8.31
C LEU A 525 -2.03 -8.83 9.72
N LEU A 526 -3.29 -8.59 10.09
CA LEU A 526 -3.66 -8.05 11.40
C LEU A 526 -3.22 -8.96 12.56
N ASP A 527 -3.18 -10.27 12.35
CA ASP A 527 -2.71 -11.27 13.34
C ASP A 527 -1.25 -11.06 13.80
N PHE A 528 -0.44 -10.24 13.11
CA PHE A 528 0.91 -9.87 13.55
C PHE A 528 0.95 -8.74 14.61
N PHE A 529 -0.11 -7.95 14.77
CA PHE A 529 -0.10 -6.73 15.58
C PHE A 529 -0.89 -6.90 16.86
N LEU A 530 -0.32 -6.72 18.05
CA LEU A 530 -1.13 -6.64 19.26
C LEU A 530 -2.12 -5.47 19.16
N PRO A 531 -3.36 -5.61 19.69
CA PRO A 531 -4.34 -4.54 19.64
C PRO A 531 -3.98 -3.41 20.61
N ILE A 532 -4.23 -2.16 20.21
CA ILE A 532 -4.19 -0.99 21.09
C ILE A 532 -5.63 -0.55 21.34
N THR A 533 -6.06 -0.56 22.60
CA THR A 533 -7.47 -0.30 22.99
C THR A 533 -7.71 1.06 23.65
N ASN A 534 -6.68 1.71 24.18
CA ASN A 534 -6.72 3.05 24.78
C ASN A 534 -6.83 4.15 23.71
N ILE A 535 -7.90 4.09 22.91
CA ILE A 535 -8.14 5.02 21.79
C ILE A 535 -8.42 6.47 22.22
N GLU A 536 -8.60 6.73 23.52
CA GLU A 536 -8.77 8.10 24.04
C GLU A 536 -7.47 8.89 24.02
N ASP A 537 -6.32 8.21 24.16
CA ASP A 537 -4.99 8.84 24.21
C ASP A 537 -4.53 9.39 22.85
N ILE A 538 -5.17 8.94 21.77
CA ILE A 538 -4.90 9.43 20.42
C ILE A 538 -5.28 10.92 20.35
N PRO A 539 -4.38 11.83 19.95
CA PRO A 539 -4.71 13.25 19.87
C PRO A 539 -5.94 13.53 19.00
N ASP A 540 -6.77 14.50 19.41
CA ASP A 540 -8.00 14.90 18.72
C ASP A 540 -7.77 15.46 17.31
N LYS A 541 -6.57 16.01 17.06
CA LYS A 541 -6.10 16.48 15.76
C LYS A 541 -5.36 15.41 14.94
N SER A 542 -5.22 14.19 15.44
CA SER A 542 -4.54 13.10 14.72
C SER A 542 -5.22 12.81 13.38
N ILE A 543 -4.42 12.48 12.37
CA ILE A 543 -4.93 12.00 11.07
C ILE A 543 -5.76 10.73 11.25
N LEU A 544 -5.44 9.90 12.24
CA LEU A 544 -6.16 8.64 12.48
C LEU A 544 -7.63 8.90 12.85
N ARG A 545 -7.94 10.06 13.47
CA ARG A 545 -9.31 10.44 13.87
C ARG A 545 -10.26 10.64 12.69
N GLU A 546 -9.75 10.85 11.48
CA GLU A 546 -10.53 10.83 10.24
C GLU A 546 -11.19 9.46 10.00
N PHE A 547 -10.50 8.39 10.39
CA PHE A 547 -10.91 7.01 10.11
C PHE A 547 -11.66 6.38 11.28
N ILE A 548 -11.25 6.68 12.52
CA ILE A 548 -11.83 6.07 13.72
C ILE A 548 -12.84 6.96 14.44
N GLY A 549 -12.93 8.25 14.12
CA GLY A 549 -13.80 9.24 14.76
C GLY A 549 -13.17 9.98 15.94
N ARG A 550 -13.94 10.89 16.55
CA ARG A 550 -13.54 11.81 17.64
C ARG A 550 -12.47 12.83 17.25
N SER A 551 -12.51 13.27 15.99
CA SER A 551 -11.69 14.39 15.56
C SER A 551 -12.25 15.71 16.08
N ILE A 552 -11.38 16.66 16.42
CA ILE A 552 -11.79 18.05 16.64
C ILE A 552 -12.15 18.74 15.31
N PHE A 553 -11.69 18.20 14.19
CA PHE A 553 -12.01 18.70 12.86
C PHE A 553 -13.40 18.21 12.40
N LYS A 554 -14.14 19.11 11.76
CA LYS A 554 -15.38 18.79 11.03
C LYS A 554 -15.04 18.43 9.59
N TYR A 555 -15.48 17.27 9.12
CA TYR A 555 -15.22 16.76 7.77
C TYR A 555 -16.38 17.03 6.84
#